data_AF-K2CYQ1-F1
#
_entry.id   AF-K2CYQ1-F1
#
_cell.length_a   1.000
_cell.length_b   1.000
_cell.length_c   1.000
_cell.angle_alpha   90.00
_cell.angle_beta   90.00
_cell.angle_gamma   90.00
#
_symmetry.space_group_name_H-M   'P 1'
#
loop_
_entity.id
_entity.type
_entity.pdbx_description
1 polymer ?
#
loop_
_entity_poly.entity_id
_entity_poly.type
_entity_poly.pdbx_seq_one_letter_code
_entity_poly.pdbx_strand_id
1 'polypeptide(L)' 'MKIYDGLSSGEKKIIELLENESLQFDEIVRRLKLDPSTTGTILSMMELKGIINSSNGAYEISTS' A
#
# COMPACT_ATOMS: atom_id res chain seq x y z
N MET A 1 6.59 -16.72 -0.99
CA MET A 1 6.71 -15.87 0.21
C MET A 1 5.29 -15.46 0.61
N LYS A 2 4.77 -15.90 1.77
CA LYS A 2 3.42 -15.50 2.20
C LYS A 2 3.48 -14.12 2.84
N ILE A 3 3.60 -13.08 2.02
CA ILE A 3 3.61 -11.66 2.46
C ILE A 3 2.30 -11.31 3.20
N TYR A 4 1.25 -12.14 3.05
CA TYR A 4 -0.08 -11.93 3.61
C TYR A 4 -0.29 -12.44 5.05
N ASP A 5 0.60 -13.28 5.58
CA ASP A 5 0.47 -13.82 6.94
C ASP A 5 0.95 -12.77 7.94
N GLY A 6 0.01 -11.99 8.49
CA GLY A 6 0.27 -10.92 9.46
C GLY A 6 -0.19 -9.53 9.03
N LEU A 7 -0.67 -9.37 7.79
CA LEU A 7 -1.25 -8.11 7.32
C LEU A 7 -2.66 -7.91 7.86
N SER A 8 -2.93 -6.68 8.31
CA SER A 8 -4.29 -6.21 8.60
C SER A 8 -5.15 -6.18 7.34
N SER A 9 -6.47 -6.09 7.50
CA SER A 9 -7.38 -5.99 6.36
C SER A 9 -7.12 -4.77 5.48
N GLY A 10 -6.58 -3.67 6.03
CA GLY A 10 -6.24 -2.47 5.24
C GLY A 10 -5.00 -2.68 4.40
N GLU A 11 -3.95 -3.25 4.99
CA GLU A 11 -2.70 -3.57 4.30
C GLU A 11 -2.92 -4.57 3.16
N LYS A 12 -3.73 -5.61 3.38
CA LYS A 12 -4.07 -6.59 2.33
C LYS A 12 -4.70 -5.95 1.11
N LYS A 13 -5.67 -5.05 1.31
CA LYS A 13 -6.32 -4.34 0.21
C LYS A 13 -5.34 -3.45 -0.58
N ILE A 14 -4.39 -2.82 0.10
CA ILE A 14 -3.34 -2.03 -0.57
C ILE A 14 -2.45 -2.94 -1.41
N ILE A 15 -2.03 -4.09 -0.88
CA ILE A 15 -1.25 -5.07 -1.66
C ILE A 15 -2.02 -5.53 -2.89
N GLU A 16 -3.29 -5.93 -2.73
CA GLU A 16 -4.13 -6.34 -3.85
C GLU A 16 -4.25 -5.26 -4.95
N LEU A 17 -4.28 -3.97 -4.56
CA LEU A 17 -4.28 -2.86 -5.51
C LEU A 17 -2.93 -2.73 -6.24
N LEU A 18 -1.82 -2.84 -5.50
CA LEU A 18 -0.46 -2.64 -6.01
C LEU A 18 0.13 -3.87 -6.72
N GLU A 19 -0.50 -5.05 -6.60
CA GLU A 19 -0.11 -6.27 -7.31
C GLU A 19 -0.17 -6.12 -8.83
N ASN A 20 -1.06 -5.26 -9.32
CA ASN A 20 -1.29 -5.10 -10.75
C ASN A 20 -0.44 -3.99 -11.38
N GLU A 21 -0.24 -2.88 -10.67
CA GLU A 21 0.45 -1.68 -11.13
C GLU A 21 0.88 -0.80 -9.95
N SER A 22 1.86 0.08 -10.16
CA SER A 22 2.16 1.13 -9.20
C SER A 22 1.09 2.22 -9.25
N LEU A 23 0.67 2.70 -8.08
CA LEU A 23 -0.46 3.63 -7.97
C LEU A 23 -0.08 4.90 -7.23
N GLN A 24 -0.66 6.01 -7.65
CA GLN A 24 -0.55 7.29 -6.95
C GLN A 24 -1.40 7.30 -5.68
N PHE A 25 -1.01 8.11 -4.70
CA PHE A 25 -1.70 8.21 -3.41
C PHE A 25 -3.21 8.50 -3.55
N ASP A 26 -3.57 9.48 -4.36
CA ASP A 26 -4.97 9.89 -4.59
C ASP A 26 -5.81 8.78 -5.22
N GLU A 27 -5.20 8.00 -6.11
CA GLU A 27 -5.83 6.82 -6.70
C GLU A 27 -6.06 5.71 -5.67
N ILE A 28 -5.07 5.43 -4.81
CA ILE A 28 -5.22 4.45 -3.72
C ILE A 28 -6.35 4.86 -2.79
N VAL A 29 -6.39 6.13 -2.36
CA VAL A 29 -7.48 6.68 -1.52
C VAL A 29 -8.84 6.48 -2.20
N ARG A 30 -8.94 6.82 -3.48
CA ARG A 30 -10.20 6.70 -4.27
C ARG A 30 -10.65 5.25 -4.39
N ARG A 31 -9.73 4.31 -4.65
CA ARG A 31 -10.05 2.87 -4.83
C ARG A 31 -10.42 2.21 -3.50
N LEU A 32 -9.76 2.57 -2.40
CA LEU A 32 -10.01 2.01 -1.07
C LEU A 32 -11.25 2.59 -0.39
N LYS A 33 -11.69 3.78 -0.78
CA LYS A 33 -12.76 4.55 -0.12
C LYS A 33 -12.50 4.75 1.38
N LEU A 34 -11.23 4.87 1.74
CA LEU A 34 -10.77 5.23 3.08
C LEU A 34 -10.46 6.72 3.12
N ASP A 35 -10.43 7.31 4.31
CA ASP A 35 -9.98 8.69 4.43
C ASP A 35 -8.48 8.80 4.11
N PRO A 36 -8.03 9.95 3.58
CA PRO A 36 -6.61 10.14 3.21
C PRO A 36 -5.66 9.92 4.39
N SER A 37 -6.03 10.32 5.61
CA SER A 37 -5.15 10.24 6.79
C SER A 37 -4.90 8.79 7.19
N THR A 38 -5.95 7.97 7.23
CA THR A 38 -5.84 6.53 7.49
C THR A 38 -5.04 5.85 6.39
N THR A 39 -5.31 6.17 5.12
CA THR A 39 -4.58 5.59 3.98
C THR A 39 -3.09 5.92 4.06
N GLY A 40 -2.74 7.18 4.32
CA GLY A 40 -1.36 7.62 4.50
C GLY A 40 -0.67 6.92 5.66
N THR A 41 -1.35 6.77 6.79
CA THR A 41 -0.83 6.05 7.96
C THR A 41 -0.49 4.60 7.62
N ILE A 42 -1.40 3.89 6.91
CA ILE A 42 -1.16 2.50 6.53
C ILE A 42 0.00 2.40 5.54
N LEU A 43 0.04 3.25 4.51
CA LEU A 43 1.12 3.26 3.52
C LEU A 43 2.48 3.51 4.17
N SER A 44 2.59 4.51 5.05
CA SER A 44 3.83 4.78 5.79
C SER A 44 4.25 3.60 6.67
N MET A 45 3.30 2.94 7.34
CA MET A 45 3.62 1.74 8.12
C MET A 45 4.09 0.58 7.25
N MET A 46 3.49 0.38 6.08
CA MET A 46 3.90 -0.66 5.14
C MET A 46 5.28 -0.38 4.53
N GLU A 47 5.58 0.88 4.24
CA GLU A 47 6.89 1.31 3.74
C GLU A 47 7.98 1.11 4.79
N LEU A 48 7.72 1.48 6.05
CA LEU A 48 8.64 1.21 7.17
C LEU A 48 8.89 -0.29 7.41
N LYS A 49 7.90 -1.13 7.11
CA LYS A 49 8.05 -2.60 7.16
C LYS A 49 8.81 -3.17 5.96
N GLY A 50 9.15 -2.35 4.96
CA GLY A 50 9.79 -2.77 3.71
C GLY A 50 8.87 -3.61 2.81
N ILE A 51 7.56 -3.44 2.93
CA ILE A 51 6.56 -4.19 2.13
C ILE A 51 6.28 -3.46 0.81
N ILE A 52 6.23 -2.13 0.86
CA ILE A 52 6.04 -1.26 -0.30
C ILE A 52 7.13 -0.20 -0.32
N ASN A 53 7.40 0.35 -1.49
CA ASN A 53 8.26 1.51 -1.66
C ASN A 53 7.44 2.64 -2.28
N SER A 54 7.80 3.88 -1.95
CA SER A 54 7.31 5.06 -2.66
C SER A 54 8.40 5.70 -3.52
N SER A 55 8.05 6.12 -4.72
CA SER A 55 8.93 6.87 -5.63
C SER A 55 8.10 7.86 -6.42
N ASN A 56 8.46 9.15 -6.38
CA ASN A 56 7.74 10.23 -7.05
C ASN A 56 6.21 10.23 -6.79
N GLY A 57 5.79 9.88 -5.57
CA GLY A 57 4.38 9.83 -5.17
C GLY A 57 3.62 8.56 -5.59
N ALA A 58 4.23 7.70 -6.42
CA ALA A 58 3.72 6.37 -6.73
C ALA A 58 4.19 5.36 -5.69
N TYR A 59 3.33 4.41 -5.36
CA TYR A 59 3.63 3.28 -4.47
C TYR A 59 3.68 1.99 -5.28
N GLU A 60 4.60 1.11 -4.93
CA GLU A 60 4.76 -0.21 -5.54
C GLU A 60 5.17 -1.25 -4.50
N ILE A 61 4.94 -2.53 -4.78
CA ILE A 61 5.36 -3.62 -3.88
C ILE A 61 6.89 -3.72 -3.89
N SER A 62 7.50 -3.73 -2.71
CA SER A 62 8.94 -3.91 -2.56
C SER A 62 9.32 -5.33 -3.00
N THR A 63 9.97 -5.43 -4.16
CA THR A 63 10.61 -6.66 -4.62
C THR A 63 12.05 -6.69 -4.10
N SER A 64 12.23 -7.02 -2.82
CA SER A 64 13.54 -7.43 -2.27
C SER A 64 13.80 -8.92 -2.49
#